data_AF-A0A2M7SUZ7-F1
#
_entry.id   AF-A0A2M7SUZ7-F1
#
_cell.length_a   1.000
_cell.length_b   1.000
_cell.length_c   1.000
_cell.angle_alpha   90.00
_cell.angle_beta   90.00
_cell.angle_gamma   90.00
#
_symmetry.space_group_name_H-M   'P 1'
#
loop_
_entity.id
_entity.type
_entity.pdbx_description
1 polymer ?
#
loop_
_entity_poly.entity_id
_entity_poly.type
_entity_poly.pdbx_seq_one_letter_code
_entity_poly.pdbx_strand_id
1 'polypeptide(L)'
;MAPEFHVDLGPQYEGEVVRKEDLYMEFGGPKVARKFELVTVKRAEEIENEKVEIIGRDISELQPYDEATDSGGSYPIAVLVDVAGAELDKDAEGIIERKIHMYTNYTQGWYHMNQRQDCWYRMSKDAAKKGFNSLKELGEIFNFLFTSEMPIIEAIQTTIITDEEKIAKILPQALATYKARDDRALALRDEDVDTFYGCVLCQSFAPTHVSIITPNRIANCGAINWF
;
A
#
# COMPACT_ATOMS: atom_id res chain seq x y z
N MET A 1 6.24 -22.00 9.23
CA MET A 1 4.77 -22.05 9.24
C MET A 1 4.31 -20.65 8.93
N ALA A 2 3.35 -20.48 8.02
CA ALA A 2 2.76 -19.16 7.79
C ALA A 2 2.16 -18.65 9.11
N PRO A 3 2.24 -17.34 9.42
CA PRO A 3 1.55 -16.78 10.58
C PRO A 3 0.04 -17.09 10.50
N GLU A 4 -0.60 -17.29 11.65
CA GLU A 4 -2.05 -17.49 11.71
C GLU A 4 -2.72 -16.11 11.76
N PHE A 5 -3.41 -15.75 10.69
CA PHE A 5 -4.19 -14.50 10.55
C PHE A 5 -5.69 -14.78 10.64
N HIS A 6 -6.50 -13.80 11.02
CA HIS A 6 -7.95 -13.97 11.18
C HIS A 6 -8.70 -14.12 9.86
N VAL A 7 -8.08 -13.68 8.77
CA VAL A 7 -8.64 -13.75 7.42
C VAL A 7 -7.69 -14.50 6.51
N ASP A 8 -8.25 -15.08 5.44
CA ASP A 8 -7.44 -15.78 4.47
C ASP A 8 -6.63 -14.78 3.62
N LEU A 9 -5.45 -15.21 3.18
CA LEU A 9 -4.60 -14.47 2.27
C LEU A 9 -4.50 -15.18 0.92
N GLY A 10 -4.55 -14.43 -0.17
CA GLY A 10 -4.21 -14.96 -1.48
C GLY A 10 -4.78 -14.19 -2.67
N PRO A 11 -4.28 -14.48 -3.89
CA PRO A 11 -4.67 -13.79 -5.11
C PRO A 11 -6.15 -13.96 -5.49
N GLN A 12 -6.83 -14.99 -4.96
CA GLN A 12 -8.27 -15.17 -5.17
C GLN A 12 -9.12 -14.03 -4.60
N TYR A 13 -8.60 -13.28 -3.63
CA TYR A 13 -9.28 -12.15 -3.00
C TYR A 13 -9.01 -10.81 -3.69
N GLU A 14 -8.06 -10.76 -4.62
CA GLU A 14 -7.63 -9.49 -5.25
C GLU A 14 -8.79 -8.73 -5.91
N GLY A 15 -9.77 -9.47 -6.42
CA GLY A 15 -10.99 -8.98 -7.06
C GLY A 15 -12.09 -8.46 -6.11
N GLU A 16 -11.95 -8.63 -4.80
CA GLU A 16 -12.97 -8.23 -3.83
C GLU A 16 -13.15 -6.71 -3.81
N VAL A 17 -14.40 -6.25 -3.68
CA VAL A 17 -14.72 -4.83 -3.58
C VAL A 17 -15.56 -4.61 -2.33
N VAL A 18 -15.06 -3.78 -1.41
CA VAL A 18 -15.83 -3.37 -0.24
C VAL A 18 -16.69 -2.17 -0.60
N ARG A 19 -17.97 -2.46 -0.86
CA ARG A 19 -18.99 -1.43 -1.12
C ARG A 19 -19.49 -0.82 0.19
N LYS A 20 -20.29 0.24 0.09
CA LYS A 20 -20.72 1.03 1.27
C LYS A 20 -21.62 0.21 2.20
N GLU A 21 -22.45 -0.65 1.64
CA GLU A 21 -23.31 -1.62 2.33
C GLU A 21 -22.52 -2.63 3.18
N ASP A 22 -21.31 -2.99 2.75
CA ASP A 22 -20.44 -3.96 3.44
C ASP A 22 -19.32 -3.29 4.24
N LEU A 23 -19.26 -1.96 4.23
CA LEU A 23 -18.19 -1.19 4.85
C LEU A 23 -18.27 -1.28 6.38
N TYR A 24 -17.16 -1.69 7.00
CA TYR A 24 -16.96 -1.55 8.45
C TYR A 24 -16.23 -0.25 8.76
N MET A 25 -15.14 0.04 8.05
CA MET A 25 -14.44 1.33 8.09
C MET A 25 -13.56 1.50 6.87
N GLU A 26 -13.17 2.74 6.60
CA GLU A 26 -12.26 3.15 5.54
C GLU A 26 -11.16 4.06 6.07
N PHE A 27 -10.00 3.97 5.44
CA PHE A 27 -8.86 4.82 5.70
C PHE A 27 -8.44 5.53 4.41
N GLY A 28 -8.20 6.83 4.50
CA GLY A 28 -7.90 7.64 3.34
C GLY A 28 -9.13 7.90 2.46
N GLY A 29 -8.98 7.77 1.14
CA GLY A 29 -10.05 8.05 0.18
C GLY A 29 -10.39 9.55 0.08
N PRO A 30 -11.51 9.89 -0.60
CA PRO A 30 -11.83 11.28 -0.95
C PRO A 30 -12.25 12.14 0.25
N LYS A 31 -12.72 11.54 1.34
CA LYS A 31 -13.17 12.25 2.55
C LYS A 31 -12.02 12.68 3.46
N VAL A 32 -10.83 12.10 3.27
CA VAL A 32 -9.71 12.26 4.20
C VAL A 32 -8.54 12.93 3.49
N ALA A 33 -8.15 14.10 3.99
CA ALA A 33 -7.07 14.89 3.41
C ALA A 33 -5.67 14.37 3.78
N ARG A 34 -5.52 13.75 4.95
CA ARG A 34 -4.24 13.28 5.49
C ARG A 34 -4.11 11.79 5.26
N LYS A 35 -3.50 11.43 4.13
CA LYS A 35 -3.26 10.04 3.77
C LYS A 35 -2.06 9.91 2.86
N PHE A 36 -1.31 8.82 2.98
CA PHE A 36 -0.33 8.38 1.98
C PHE A 36 0.20 6.97 2.25
N GLU A 37 0.88 6.39 1.28
CA GLU A 37 1.64 5.15 1.43
C GLU A 37 3.04 5.32 0.82
N LEU A 38 4.09 4.91 1.52
CA LEU A 38 5.47 5.15 1.10
C LEU A 38 6.36 3.95 1.43
N VAL A 39 7.07 3.45 0.43
CA VAL A 39 8.21 2.54 0.63
C VAL A 39 9.51 3.33 0.63
N THR A 40 10.42 2.98 1.53
CA THR A 40 11.77 3.53 1.56
C THR A 40 12.81 2.40 1.68
N VAL A 41 13.82 2.41 0.82
CA VAL A 41 14.99 1.54 0.99
C VAL A 41 15.92 2.18 2.03
N LYS A 42 16.21 1.43 3.09
CA LYS A 42 17.07 1.82 4.21
C LYS A 42 18.32 0.95 4.26
N ARG A 43 19.29 1.34 5.11
CA ARG A 43 20.36 0.42 5.50
C ARG A 43 19.83 -0.58 6.53
N ALA A 44 20.41 -1.77 6.55
CA ALA A 44 19.97 -2.84 7.43
C ALA A 44 20.01 -2.45 8.92
N GLU A 45 20.96 -1.60 9.33
CA GLU A 45 21.09 -1.15 10.72
C GLU A 45 20.02 -0.13 11.15
N GLU A 46 19.25 0.40 10.19
CA GLU A 46 18.16 1.36 10.44
C GLU A 46 16.80 0.67 10.57
N ILE A 47 16.73 -0.64 10.34
CA ILE A 47 15.50 -1.45 10.37
C ILE A 47 15.56 -2.44 11.53
N GLU A 48 14.49 -2.47 12.32
CA GLU A 48 14.22 -3.58 13.23
C GLU A 48 13.38 -4.62 12.47
N ASN A 49 14.00 -5.73 12.06
CA ASN A 49 13.38 -6.69 11.16
C ASN A 49 12.05 -7.24 11.70
N GLU A 50 11.06 -7.34 10.81
CA GLU A 50 9.68 -7.78 11.02
C GLU A 50 8.87 -6.93 12.02
N LYS A 51 9.41 -5.79 12.47
CA LYS A 51 8.68 -4.90 13.37
C LYS A 51 7.44 -4.32 12.69
N VAL A 52 6.37 -4.25 13.48
CA VAL A 52 5.16 -3.50 13.14
C VAL A 52 4.86 -2.51 14.26
N GLU A 53 4.78 -1.23 13.90
CA GLU A 53 4.47 -0.14 14.83
C GLU A 53 3.17 0.56 14.44
N ILE A 54 2.28 0.78 15.41
CA ILE A 54 1.05 1.55 15.24
C ILE A 54 1.17 2.87 15.98
N ILE A 55 0.94 3.97 15.27
CA ILE A 55 1.01 5.30 15.82
C ILE A 55 -0.34 6.02 15.67
N GLY A 56 -1.08 6.09 16.76
CA GLY A 56 -2.43 6.65 16.79
C GLY A 56 -3.41 5.61 17.32
N ARG A 57 -4.69 5.77 16.96
CA ARG A 57 -5.76 4.85 17.37
C ARG A 57 -5.82 3.65 16.44
N ASP A 58 -5.99 2.47 17.02
CA ASP A 58 -6.15 1.22 16.28
C ASP A 58 -7.62 0.93 15.95
N ILE A 59 -7.91 -0.04 15.06
CA ILE A 59 -9.27 -0.42 14.63
C ILE A 59 -10.20 -0.65 15.83
N SER A 60 -9.74 -1.38 16.85
CA SER A 60 -10.50 -1.68 18.06
C SER A 60 -10.91 -0.44 18.87
N GLU A 61 -10.24 0.70 18.65
CA GLU A 61 -10.51 1.96 19.33
C GLU A 61 -11.33 2.92 18.46
N LEU A 62 -11.47 2.66 17.16
CA LEU A 62 -12.15 3.54 16.21
C LEU A 62 -13.65 3.24 16.13
N GLN A 63 -14.44 4.25 15.75
CA GLN A 63 -15.87 4.09 15.55
C GLN A 63 -16.14 3.53 14.14
N PRO A 64 -16.78 2.36 14.00
CA PRO A 64 -17.15 1.83 12.69
C PRO A 64 -18.12 2.76 11.96
N TYR A 65 -18.19 2.59 10.65
CA TYR A 65 -19.17 3.24 9.78
C TYR A 65 -20.60 2.85 10.20
N ASP A 66 -21.45 3.86 10.40
CA ASP A 66 -22.87 3.68 10.69
C ASP A 66 -23.70 3.98 9.46
N GLU A 67 -24.32 2.94 8.92
CA GLU A 67 -25.16 2.99 7.73
C GLU A 67 -26.46 3.78 7.94
N ALA A 68 -27.01 3.80 9.16
CA ALA A 68 -28.26 4.49 9.45
C ALA A 68 -28.08 6.02 9.48
N THR A 69 -26.89 6.49 9.86
CA THR A 69 -26.56 7.92 9.97
C THR A 69 -25.65 8.44 8.87
N ASP A 70 -25.16 7.54 8.00
CA ASP A 70 -24.12 7.83 6.99
C ASP A 70 -22.91 8.57 7.57
N SER A 71 -22.45 8.13 8.75
CA SER A 71 -21.44 8.82 9.53
C SER A 71 -20.42 7.87 10.18
N GLY A 72 -19.29 8.42 10.62
CA GLY A 72 -18.19 7.66 11.20
C GLY A 72 -17.42 6.82 10.18
N GLY A 73 -16.45 6.04 10.67
CA GLY A 73 -15.75 5.05 9.87
C GLY A 73 -14.74 5.55 8.84
N SER A 74 -14.49 6.86 8.68
CA SER A 74 -13.46 7.37 7.75
C SER A 74 -12.29 7.99 8.53
N TYR A 75 -11.07 7.46 8.36
CA TYR A 75 -9.91 7.82 9.17
C TYR A 75 -8.66 8.16 8.33
N PRO A 76 -7.74 9.00 8.84
CA PRO A 76 -6.44 9.24 8.22
C PRO A 76 -5.53 8.02 8.37
N ILE A 77 -4.63 7.86 7.40
CA ILE A 77 -3.67 6.76 7.39
C ILE A 77 -2.37 7.13 6.69
N ALA A 78 -1.24 6.81 7.30
CA ALA A 78 0.02 6.67 6.58
C ALA A 78 0.51 5.23 6.72
N VAL A 79 0.81 4.58 5.60
CA VAL A 79 1.47 3.27 5.57
C VAL A 79 2.92 3.48 5.14
N LEU A 80 3.86 3.23 6.05
CA LEU A 80 5.28 3.32 5.80
C LEU A 80 5.87 1.92 5.83
N VAL A 81 6.55 1.52 4.75
CA VAL A 81 7.22 0.22 4.65
C VAL A 81 8.69 0.47 4.36
N ASP A 82 9.51 0.28 5.38
CA ASP A 82 10.96 0.37 5.27
C ASP A 82 11.52 -1.01 4.92
N VAL A 83 12.36 -1.08 3.88
CA VAL A 83 12.97 -2.34 3.40
C VAL A 83 14.49 -2.21 3.29
N ALA A 84 15.20 -3.31 3.53
CA ALA A 84 16.64 -3.41 3.30
C ALA A 84 17.00 -4.78 2.70
N GLY A 85 18.06 -4.80 1.91
CA GLY A 85 18.60 -5.99 1.26
C GLY A 85 19.77 -5.60 0.37
N ALA A 86 20.75 -6.49 0.19
CA ALA A 86 21.98 -6.17 -0.52
C ALA A 86 21.76 -5.85 -2.01
N GLU A 87 20.68 -6.39 -2.59
CA GLU A 87 20.29 -6.22 -3.99
C GLU A 87 19.23 -5.11 -4.21
N LEU A 88 18.78 -4.43 -3.15
CA LEU A 88 17.78 -3.37 -3.26
C LEU A 88 18.38 -2.04 -3.71
N ASP A 89 17.89 -1.52 -4.83
CA ASP A 89 18.15 -0.15 -5.29
C ASP A 89 16.99 0.78 -4.89
N LYS A 90 17.28 2.06 -4.65
CA LYS A 90 16.26 3.09 -4.39
C LYS A 90 15.28 3.27 -5.55
N ASP A 91 15.70 2.95 -6.77
CA ASP A 91 14.84 2.99 -7.94
C ASP A 91 13.70 1.97 -7.86
N ALA A 92 13.91 0.86 -7.14
CA ALA A 92 12.88 -0.14 -6.92
C ALA A 92 11.79 0.31 -5.93
N GLU A 93 11.98 1.42 -5.19
CA GLU A 93 11.02 1.88 -4.17
C GLU A 93 9.61 2.04 -4.75
N GLY A 94 9.46 2.62 -5.96
CA GLY A 94 8.14 2.81 -6.58
C GLY A 94 7.45 1.48 -6.96
N ILE A 95 8.23 0.49 -7.40
CA ILE A 95 7.73 -0.84 -7.76
C ILE A 95 7.29 -1.60 -6.50
N ILE A 96 8.11 -1.54 -5.44
CA ILE A 96 7.81 -2.16 -4.15
C ILE A 96 6.59 -1.48 -3.52
N GLU A 97 6.51 -0.14 -3.58
CA GLU A 97 5.36 0.63 -3.07
C GLU A 97 4.05 0.21 -3.74
N ARG A 98 4.08 -0.07 -5.05
CA ARG A 98 2.89 -0.56 -5.75
C ARG A 98 2.40 -1.92 -5.23
N LYS A 99 3.23 -2.72 -4.58
CA LYS A 99 2.80 -3.99 -3.99
C LYS A 99 1.90 -3.80 -2.77
N ILE A 100 1.90 -2.65 -2.09
CA ILE A 100 0.94 -2.34 -1.01
C ILE A 100 -0.49 -2.52 -1.51
N HIS A 101 -0.77 -2.08 -2.75
CA HIS A 101 -2.06 -2.30 -3.39
C HIS A 101 -2.39 -3.79 -3.54
N MET A 102 -1.48 -4.60 -4.09
CA MET A 102 -1.76 -6.02 -4.28
C MET A 102 -1.92 -6.74 -2.95
N TYR A 103 -1.01 -6.52 -2.00
CA TYR A 103 -1.01 -7.23 -0.73
C TYR A 103 -2.18 -6.85 0.18
N THR A 104 -2.65 -5.60 0.11
CA THR A 104 -3.92 -5.25 0.75
C THR A 104 -5.08 -6.01 0.12
N ASN A 105 -5.16 -6.05 -1.22
CA ASN A 105 -6.26 -6.74 -1.92
C ASN A 105 -6.14 -8.28 -1.86
N TYR A 106 -4.97 -8.84 -1.53
CA TYR A 106 -4.83 -10.28 -1.22
C TYR A 106 -5.38 -10.64 0.16
N THR A 107 -5.62 -9.64 1.01
CA THR A 107 -6.15 -9.85 2.35
C THR A 107 -7.67 -9.87 2.28
N GLN A 108 -8.29 -11.02 2.54
CA GLN A 108 -9.74 -11.18 2.40
C GLN A 108 -10.51 -10.14 3.23
N GLY A 109 -11.50 -9.50 2.60
CA GLY A 109 -12.32 -8.47 3.21
C GLY A 109 -11.64 -7.10 3.34
N TRP A 110 -10.41 -6.96 2.84
CA TRP A 110 -9.77 -5.66 2.62
C TRP A 110 -9.82 -5.27 1.14
N TYR A 111 -9.86 -3.97 0.90
CA TYR A 111 -9.85 -3.39 -0.43
C TYR A 111 -8.95 -2.16 -0.46
N HIS A 112 -8.07 -2.08 -1.45
CA HIS A 112 -7.21 -0.92 -1.67
C HIS A 112 -7.34 -0.36 -3.09
N MET A 113 -7.34 0.96 -3.21
CA MET A 113 -7.32 1.68 -4.49
C MET A 113 -6.33 2.85 -4.50
N ASN A 114 -6.00 3.25 -5.73
CA ASN A 114 -5.06 4.32 -6.05
C ASN A 114 -3.63 4.01 -5.56
N GLN A 115 -2.91 5.05 -5.14
CA GLN A 115 -1.48 5.02 -4.82
C GLN A 115 -1.07 6.30 -4.08
N ARG A 116 0.09 6.27 -3.41
CA ARG A 116 0.73 7.44 -2.77
C ARG A 116 -0.26 8.22 -1.88
N GLN A 117 -0.30 9.56 -1.97
CA GLN A 117 -1.22 10.42 -1.21
C GLN A 117 -2.71 10.32 -1.60
N ASP A 118 -3.04 9.53 -2.61
CA ASP A 118 -4.41 9.32 -3.10
C ASP A 118 -4.97 7.95 -2.71
N CYS A 119 -4.22 7.18 -1.91
CA CYS A 119 -4.55 5.84 -1.43
C CYS A 119 -5.93 5.77 -0.75
N TRP A 120 -6.58 4.61 -0.83
CA TRP A 120 -7.85 4.37 -0.18
C TRP A 120 -7.97 2.92 0.25
N TYR A 121 -8.11 2.70 1.55
CA TYR A 121 -8.27 1.39 2.15
C TYR A 121 -9.69 1.25 2.69
N ARG A 122 -10.29 0.07 2.54
CA ARG A 122 -11.57 -0.28 3.13
C ARG A 122 -11.50 -1.66 3.74
N MET A 123 -12.15 -1.81 4.89
CA MET A 123 -12.32 -3.09 5.57
C MET A 123 -13.80 -3.44 5.63
N SER A 124 -14.14 -4.69 5.31
CA SER A 124 -15.50 -5.19 5.29
C SER A 124 -16.02 -5.55 6.70
N LYS A 125 -17.35 -5.56 6.85
CA LYS A 125 -18.04 -6.08 8.04
C LYS A 125 -17.68 -7.55 8.31
N ASP A 126 -17.38 -8.32 7.27
CA ASP A 126 -17.05 -9.74 7.42
C ASP A 126 -15.62 -9.98 7.93
N ALA A 127 -14.64 -9.18 7.50
CA ALA A 127 -13.30 -9.21 8.10
C ALA A 127 -13.36 -8.90 9.61
N ALA A 128 -14.13 -7.87 10.00
CA ALA A 128 -14.33 -7.53 11.41
C ALA A 128 -15.00 -8.67 12.20
N LYS A 129 -16.02 -9.35 11.63
CA LYS A 129 -16.68 -10.51 12.26
C LYS A 129 -15.72 -11.69 12.48
N LYS A 130 -14.73 -11.87 11.60
CA LYS A 130 -13.70 -12.91 11.73
C LYS A 130 -12.65 -12.60 12.81
N GLY A 131 -12.67 -11.40 13.37
CA GLY A 131 -11.77 -10.98 14.44
C GLY A 131 -10.70 -9.98 14.01
N PHE A 132 -10.65 -9.59 12.73
CA PHE A 132 -9.71 -8.57 12.26
C PHE A 132 -10.03 -7.21 12.90
N ASN A 133 -9.28 -6.85 13.94
CA ASN A 133 -9.58 -5.70 14.79
C ASN A 133 -8.34 -4.83 15.11
N SER A 134 -7.24 -5.03 14.38
CA SER A 134 -6.00 -4.27 14.55
C SER A 134 -5.28 -4.05 13.21
N LEU A 135 -4.80 -2.82 12.97
CA LEU A 135 -3.90 -2.49 11.86
C LEU A 135 -2.54 -3.16 12.03
N LYS A 136 -2.17 -3.60 13.24
CA LYS A 136 -0.94 -4.36 13.46
C LYS A 136 -0.95 -5.65 12.67
N GLU A 137 -2.09 -6.34 12.61
CA GLU A 137 -2.26 -7.53 11.79
C GLU A 137 -2.07 -7.22 10.30
N LEU A 138 -2.60 -6.09 9.81
CA LEU A 138 -2.37 -5.66 8.42
C LEU A 138 -0.87 -5.40 8.14
N GLY A 139 -0.16 -4.78 9.08
CA GLY A 139 1.28 -4.57 8.95
C GLY A 139 2.10 -5.87 9.00
N GLU A 140 1.66 -6.86 9.80
CA GLU A 140 2.27 -8.19 9.84
C GLU A 140 2.05 -8.94 8.52
N ILE A 141 0.85 -8.82 7.95
CA ILE A 141 0.52 -9.35 6.62
C ILE A 141 1.40 -8.71 5.55
N PHE A 142 1.62 -7.38 5.60
CA PHE A 142 2.56 -6.73 4.69
C PHE A 142 3.97 -7.30 4.84
N ASN A 143 4.52 -7.35 6.06
CA ASN A 143 5.85 -7.91 6.30
C ASN A 143 5.98 -9.33 5.73
N PHE A 144 4.97 -10.17 5.97
CA PHE A 144 4.92 -11.55 5.47
C PHE A 144 4.84 -11.64 3.94
N LEU A 145 3.93 -10.91 3.29
CA LEU A 145 3.73 -10.97 1.84
C LEU A 145 4.90 -10.35 1.07
N PHE A 146 5.46 -9.23 1.54
CA PHE A 146 6.64 -8.62 0.92
C PHE A 146 7.83 -9.57 0.93
N THR A 147 8.17 -10.14 2.09
CA THR A 147 9.33 -11.05 2.22
C THR A 147 9.12 -12.40 1.53
N SER A 148 7.88 -12.88 1.45
CA SER A 148 7.56 -14.13 0.75
C SER A 148 7.65 -14.00 -0.78
N GLU A 149 7.21 -12.86 -1.33
CA GLU A 149 7.13 -12.65 -2.77
C GLU A 149 8.37 -11.95 -3.35
N MET A 150 9.16 -11.28 -2.52
CA MET A 150 10.34 -10.52 -2.93
C MET A 150 11.56 -10.95 -2.09
N PRO A 151 12.24 -12.07 -2.46
CA PRO A 151 13.39 -12.60 -1.72
C PRO A 151 14.58 -11.64 -1.58
N ILE A 152 14.62 -10.57 -2.39
CA ILE A 152 15.62 -9.49 -2.32
C ILE A 152 15.43 -8.60 -1.09
N ILE A 153 14.28 -8.68 -0.40
CA ILE A 153 14.03 -7.98 0.87
C ILE A 153 14.53 -8.88 2.01
N GLU A 154 15.67 -8.52 2.60
CA GLU A 154 16.32 -9.25 3.69
C GLU A 154 15.83 -8.77 5.08
N ALA A 155 15.44 -7.50 5.18
CA ALA A 155 14.83 -6.94 6.37
C ALA A 155 13.69 -5.99 6.03
N ILE A 156 12.64 -6.00 6.84
CA ILE A 156 11.45 -5.17 6.63
C ILE A 156 10.91 -4.63 7.96
N GLN A 157 10.36 -3.42 7.94
CA GLN A 157 9.61 -2.84 9.05
C GLN A 157 8.41 -2.09 8.49
N THR A 158 7.25 -2.28 9.11
CA THR A 158 6.03 -1.55 8.75
C THR A 158 5.61 -0.62 9.88
N THR A 159 5.32 0.63 9.56
CA THR A 159 4.71 1.60 10.48
C THR A 159 3.40 2.10 9.91
N ILE A 160 2.30 1.93 10.66
CA ILE A 160 0.98 2.43 10.27
C ILE A 160 0.59 3.55 11.24
N ILE A 161 0.28 4.71 10.69
CA ILE A 161 -0.03 5.91 11.47
C ILE A 161 -1.48 6.29 11.20
N THR A 162 -2.28 6.47 12.25
CA THR A 162 -3.65 6.99 12.19
C THR A 162 -3.80 8.31 12.96
N ASP A 163 -2.73 8.77 13.62
CA ASP A 163 -2.64 10.09 14.22
C ASP A 163 -2.53 11.18 13.14
N GLU A 164 -3.59 11.99 13.00
CA GLU A 164 -3.68 13.01 11.95
C GLU A 164 -2.56 14.05 12.02
N GLU A 165 -2.17 14.47 13.23
CA GLU A 165 -1.12 15.49 13.41
C GLU A 165 0.25 14.97 13.00
N LYS A 166 0.55 13.72 13.32
CA LYS A 166 1.79 13.07 12.90
C LYS A 166 1.84 12.89 11.39
N ILE A 167 0.75 12.44 10.78
CA ILE A 167 0.64 12.34 9.31
C ILE A 167 0.86 13.72 8.68
N ALA A 168 0.22 14.77 9.20
CA ALA A 168 0.36 16.13 8.69
C ALA A 168 1.82 16.65 8.73
N LYS A 169 2.62 16.24 9.73
CA LYS A 169 4.04 16.62 9.85
C LYS A 169 4.94 15.93 8.82
N ILE A 170 4.66 14.67 8.49
CA ILE A 170 5.51 13.86 7.59
C ILE A 170 5.05 13.89 6.14
N LEU A 171 3.77 14.17 5.88
CA LEU A 171 3.20 14.22 4.53
C LEU A 171 3.99 15.12 3.56
N PRO A 172 4.47 16.32 3.93
CA PRO A 172 5.29 17.14 3.04
C PRO A 172 6.57 16.44 2.57
N GLN A 173 7.18 15.59 3.41
CA GLN A 173 8.36 14.82 3.05
C GLN A 173 8.01 13.70 2.06
N ALA A 174 6.91 12.97 2.30
CA ALA A 174 6.43 11.96 1.35
C ALA A 174 6.12 12.57 -0.03
N LEU A 175 5.43 13.73 -0.05
CA LEU A 175 5.16 14.47 -1.29
C LEU A 175 6.44 14.91 -2.02
N ALA A 176 7.47 15.33 -1.28
CA ALA A 176 8.76 15.68 -1.85
C ALA A 176 9.46 14.44 -2.46
N THR A 177 9.38 13.28 -1.81
CA THR A 177 9.88 12.01 -2.35
C THR A 177 9.18 11.64 -3.64
N TYR A 178 7.84 11.69 -3.69
CA TYR A 178 7.09 11.41 -4.91
C TYR A 178 7.46 12.37 -6.04
N LYS A 179 7.55 13.67 -5.72
CA LYS A 179 7.99 14.67 -6.69
C LYS A 179 9.39 14.39 -7.23
N ALA A 180 10.33 13.98 -6.39
CA ALA A 180 11.68 13.63 -6.84
C ALA A 180 11.68 12.41 -7.78
N ARG A 181 10.87 11.39 -7.49
CA ARG A 181 10.67 10.22 -8.37
C ARG A 181 10.08 10.62 -9.72
N ASP A 182 9.07 11.51 -9.70
CA ASP A 182 8.42 11.99 -10.92
C ASP A 182 9.34 12.90 -11.75
N ASP A 183 10.08 13.82 -11.12
CA ASP A 183 11.03 14.71 -11.79
C ASP A 183 12.14 13.91 -12.49
N ARG A 184 12.57 12.80 -11.89
CA ARG A 184 13.54 11.89 -12.51
C ARG A 184 12.95 11.19 -13.73
N ALA A 185 11.72 10.69 -13.64
CA ALA A 185 11.02 10.08 -14.77
C ALA A 185 10.85 11.06 -15.93
N LEU A 186 10.50 12.32 -15.64
CA LEU A 186 10.32 13.38 -16.64
C LEU A 186 11.62 13.85 -17.30
N ALA A 187 12.77 13.58 -16.71
CA ALA A 187 14.07 13.93 -17.29
C ALA A 187 14.51 12.99 -18.41
N LEU A 188 13.88 11.82 -18.53
CA LEU A 188 14.20 10.79 -19.52
C LEU A 188 13.12 10.76 -20.60
N ARG A 189 13.52 10.71 -21.86
CA ARG A 189 12.59 10.64 -23.00
C ARG A 189 12.65 9.27 -23.65
N ASP A 190 11.61 8.95 -24.41
CA ASP A 190 11.54 7.72 -25.20
C ASP A 190 12.74 7.59 -26.16
N GLU A 191 13.27 8.70 -26.67
CA GLU A 191 14.45 8.72 -27.54
C GLU A 191 15.79 8.45 -26.82
N ASP A 192 15.81 8.57 -25.49
CA ASP A 192 17.02 8.39 -24.67
C ASP A 192 17.23 6.93 -24.24
N VAL A 193 16.29 6.03 -24.57
CA VAL A 193 16.31 4.62 -24.17
C VAL A 193 16.18 3.70 -25.37
N ASP A 194 16.74 2.51 -25.27
CA ASP A 194 16.61 1.45 -26.28
C ASP A 194 15.56 0.38 -25.92
N THR A 195 15.01 0.48 -24.70
CA THR A 195 14.18 -0.55 -24.09
C THR A 195 12.92 0.05 -23.47
N PHE A 196 11.76 -0.54 -23.80
CA PHE A 196 10.49 -0.30 -23.12
C PHE A 196 10.05 -1.55 -22.35
N TYR A 197 9.21 -1.36 -21.34
CA TYR A 197 8.76 -2.44 -20.47
C TYR A 197 7.28 -2.75 -20.66
N GLY A 198 6.96 -4.05 -20.76
CA GLY A 198 5.58 -4.52 -20.69
C GLY A 198 5.23 -4.92 -19.27
N CYS A 199 4.13 -4.39 -18.72
CA CYS A 199 3.62 -4.76 -17.42
C CYS A 199 2.34 -5.60 -17.56
N VAL A 200 2.34 -6.77 -16.92
CA VAL A 200 1.25 -7.75 -16.90
C VAL A 200 0.65 -7.94 -15.51
N LEU A 201 0.99 -7.07 -14.56
CA LEU A 201 0.58 -7.20 -13.15
C LEU A 201 -0.94 -7.30 -13.00
N CYS A 202 -1.70 -6.54 -13.79
CA CYS A 202 -3.17 -6.55 -13.71
C CYS A 202 -3.85 -7.68 -14.51
N GLN A 203 -3.10 -8.67 -15.02
CA GLN A 203 -3.71 -9.81 -15.72
C GLN A 203 -4.51 -10.74 -14.80
N SER A 204 -4.32 -10.64 -13.48
CA SER A 204 -5.22 -11.28 -12.51
C SER A 204 -6.66 -10.79 -12.63
N PHE A 205 -6.86 -9.51 -12.97
CA PHE A 205 -8.19 -8.90 -13.17
C PHE A 205 -8.63 -8.89 -14.63
N ALA A 206 -7.72 -8.54 -15.54
CA ALA A 206 -7.98 -8.40 -16.96
C ALA A 206 -6.98 -9.24 -17.75
N PRO A 207 -7.25 -10.54 -18.00
CA PRO A 207 -6.26 -11.51 -18.46
C PRO A 207 -5.53 -11.17 -19.76
N THR A 208 -6.14 -10.33 -20.61
CA THR A 208 -5.57 -9.91 -21.90
C THR A 208 -4.92 -8.52 -21.85
N HIS A 209 -4.91 -7.86 -20.69
CA HIS A 209 -4.34 -6.53 -20.53
C HIS A 209 -2.81 -6.57 -20.46
N VAL A 210 -2.18 -5.61 -21.14
CA VAL A 210 -0.75 -5.31 -21.02
C VAL A 210 -0.60 -3.79 -21.04
N SER A 211 0.13 -3.23 -20.07
CA SER A 211 0.56 -1.83 -20.11
C SER A 211 1.94 -1.76 -20.74
N ILE A 212 2.13 -0.89 -21.75
CA ILE A 212 3.46 -0.58 -22.30
C ILE A 212 3.94 0.70 -21.62
N ILE A 213 5.06 0.59 -20.91
CA ILE A 213 5.66 1.64 -20.10
C ILE A 213 6.88 2.17 -20.83
N THR A 214 6.88 3.49 -21.06
CA THR A 214 7.98 4.23 -21.67
C THR A 214 8.33 5.41 -20.77
N PRO A 215 9.50 6.06 -20.90
CA PRO A 215 9.82 7.25 -20.11
C PRO A 215 8.74 8.33 -20.16
N ASN A 216 8.14 8.57 -21.33
CA ASN A 216 7.05 9.54 -21.51
C ASN A 216 5.64 8.99 -21.18
N ARG A 217 5.51 7.69 -20.88
CA ARG A 217 4.21 7.03 -20.64
C ARG A 217 4.28 6.09 -19.44
N ILE A 218 3.84 6.61 -18.29
CA ILE A 218 3.60 5.83 -17.08
C ILE A 218 2.53 4.74 -17.32
N ALA A 219 2.59 3.65 -16.54
CA ALA A 219 1.55 2.63 -16.54
C ALA A 219 0.17 3.22 -16.23
N ASN A 220 -0.90 2.60 -16.75
CA ASN A 220 -2.27 3.11 -16.59
C ASN A 220 -2.74 3.24 -15.13
N CYS A 221 -2.11 2.53 -14.19
CA CYS A 221 -2.38 2.67 -12.76
C CYS A 221 -1.84 3.97 -12.15
N GLY A 222 -0.96 4.69 -12.86
CA GLY A 222 -0.31 5.92 -12.39
C GLY A 222 0.80 5.71 -11.35
N ALA A 223 1.17 4.45 -11.04
CA ALA A 223 2.08 4.12 -9.95
C ALA A 223 3.42 3.52 -10.39
N ILE A 224 3.52 3.01 -11.62
CA ILE A 224 4.74 2.37 -12.16
C ILE A 224 5.22 3.19 -13.35
N ASN A 225 6.37 3.84 -13.20
CA ASN A 225 7.06 4.55 -14.27
C ASN A 225 8.10 3.63 -14.93
N TRP A 226 8.96 4.18 -15.79
CA TRP A 226 9.94 3.39 -16.54
C TRP A 226 11.07 2.81 -15.67
N PHE A 227 11.36 3.42 -14.51
CA PHE A 227 12.35 2.94 -13.55
C PHE A 227 11.82 1.78 -12.70
#